data_AF-A0A6L3N7I8-F1
#
_entry.id   AF-A0A6L3N7I8-F1
#
_cell.length_a   1.000
_cell.length_b   1.000
_cell.length_c   1.000
_cell.angle_alpha   90.00
_cell.angle_beta   90.00
_cell.angle_gamma   90.00
#
_symmetry.space_group_name_H-M   'P 1'
#
loop_
_entity.id
_entity.type
_entity.pdbx_description
1 polymer ?
#
loop_
_entity_poly.entity_id
_entity_poly.type
_entity_poly.pdbx_seq_one_letter_code
_entity_poly.pdbx_strand_id
1 'polypeptide(L)'
;MSQDNMLEALKAVAEQRSIGDDQLRAMLDDEMRALSSDARVHDYIHVFAIRHLRERMRRQDELERDTHASTPRREPDTGTSRRL
;
A
#
# COMPACT_ATOMS: atom_id res chain seq x y z
N MET A 1 -6.75 -1.12 -1.20
CA MET A 1 -7.51 -2.37 -1.01
C MET A 1 -6.54 -3.55 -0.90
N SER A 2 -6.18 -4.07 0.28
CA SER A 2 -5.39 -5.33 0.37
C SER A 2 -5.18 -5.93 1.78
N GLN A 3 -5.19 -5.16 2.86
CA GLN A 3 -4.95 -5.72 4.22
C GLN A 3 -6.24 -6.18 4.90
N ASP A 4 -7.31 -5.40 4.82
CA ASP A 4 -8.62 -5.78 5.37
C ASP A 4 -9.10 -7.14 4.84
N ASN A 5 -8.83 -7.44 3.56
CA ASN A 5 -9.23 -8.71 2.96
C ASN A 5 -8.48 -9.93 3.56
N MET A 6 -7.24 -9.78 4.01
CA MET A 6 -6.47 -10.91 4.58
C MET A 6 -6.92 -11.24 6.00
N LEU A 7 -7.19 -10.22 6.82
CA LEU A 7 -7.69 -10.42 8.17
C LEU A 7 -9.12 -10.99 8.15
N GLU A 8 -9.97 -10.48 7.26
CA GLU A 8 -11.34 -11.01 7.08
C GLU A 8 -11.33 -12.45 6.56
N ALA A 9 -10.44 -12.79 5.63
CA ALA A 9 -10.26 -14.17 5.19
C ALA A 9 -9.79 -15.09 6.34
N LEU A 10 -8.90 -14.61 7.22
CA LEU A 10 -8.45 -15.37 8.38
C LEU A 10 -9.57 -15.57 9.40
N LYS A 11 -10.38 -14.54 9.67
CA LYS A 11 -11.55 -14.64 10.55
C LYS A 11 -12.57 -15.64 10.00
N ALA A 12 -12.85 -15.62 8.71
CA ALA A 12 -13.78 -16.57 8.10
C ALA A 12 -13.30 -18.03 8.25
N VAL A 13 -11.99 -18.28 8.20
CA VAL A 13 -11.42 -19.61 8.46
C VAL A 13 -11.48 -19.96 9.94
N ALA A 14 -11.26 -19.00 10.83
CA ALA A 14 -11.38 -19.20 12.28
C ALA A 14 -12.81 -19.58 12.68
N GLU A 15 -13.82 -18.89 12.14
CA GLU A 15 -15.24 -19.19 12.36
C GLU A 15 -15.59 -20.61 11.92
N GLN A 16 -15.15 -21.04 10.73
CA GLN A 16 -15.36 -22.41 10.24
C GLN A 16 -14.75 -23.47 11.15
N ARG A 17 -13.70 -23.12 11.89
CA ARG A 17 -13.01 -24.00 12.84
C ARG A 17 -13.48 -23.81 14.28
N SER A 18 -14.52 -22.98 14.51
CA SER A 18 -15.00 -22.61 15.84
C SER A 18 -13.90 -22.06 16.76
N ILE A 19 -12.94 -21.35 16.17
CA ILE A 19 -11.88 -20.64 16.88
C ILE A 19 -12.43 -19.27 17.27
N GLY A 20 -12.48 -18.98 18.57
CA GLY A 20 -12.91 -17.67 19.07
C GLY A 20 -11.83 -16.59 18.89
N ASP A 21 -12.23 -15.33 18.93
CA ASP A 21 -11.35 -14.17 18.68
C ASP A 21 -10.10 -14.14 19.58
N ASP A 22 -10.26 -14.45 20.86
CA ASP A 22 -9.13 -14.44 21.81
C ASP A 22 -8.15 -15.59 21.53
N GLN A 23 -8.68 -16.74 21.11
CA GLN A 23 -7.85 -17.87 20.69
C GLN A 23 -7.13 -17.55 19.37
N LEU A 24 -7.81 -16.89 18.42
CA LEU A 24 -7.22 -16.46 17.17
C LEU A 24 -6.08 -15.44 17.39
N ARG A 25 -6.26 -14.49 18.32
CA ARG A 25 -5.21 -13.55 18.72
C ARG A 25 -4.00 -14.26 19.31
N ALA A 26 -4.21 -15.20 20.24
CA ALA A 26 -3.13 -15.97 20.84
C ALA A 26 -2.34 -16.76 19.79
N MET A 27 -3.03 -17.39 18.83
CA MET A 27 -2.40 -18.12 17.73
C MET A 27 -1.56 -17.20 16.83
N LEU A 28 -2.04 -15.98 16.55
CA LEU A 28 -1.30 -14.97 15.80
C LEU A 28 -0.03 -14.52 16.55
N ASP A 29 -0.13 -14.28 17.85
CA ASP A 29 1.01 -13.88 18.68
C ASP A 29 2.06 -14.99 18.76
N ASP A 30 1.63 -16.25 18.90
CA ASP A 30 2.52 -17.41 18.88
C ASP A 30 3.24 -17.55 17.53
N GLU A 31 2.53 -17.36 16.42
CA GLU A 31 3.12 -17.42 15.08
C GLU A 31 4.14 -16.28 14.87
N MET A 32 3.82 -15.06 15.29
CA MET A 32 4.76 -13.94 15.24
C MET A 32 6.01 -14.19 16.09
N ARG A 33 5.83 -14.78 17.27
CA ARG A 33 6.93 -15.15 18.16
C ARG A 33 7.82 -16.23 17.56
N ALA A 34 7.24 -17.24 16.91
CA ALA A 34 8.00 -18.27 16.22
C ALA A 34 8.83 -17.68 15.05
N LEU A 35 8.21 -16.85 14.21
CA LEU A 35 8.86 -16.23 13.07
C LEU A 35 9.97 -15.24 13.47
N SER A 36 9.80 -14.56 14.60
CA SER A 36 10.82 -13.63 15.13
C SER A 36 11.98 -14.33 15.84
N SER A 37 11.85 -15.60 16.21
CA SER A 37 12.86 -16.34 16.96
C SER A 37 14.03 -16.80 16.08
N ASP A 38 13.78 -17.15 14.82
CA ASP A 38 14.77 -17.76 13.92
C ASP A 38 15.31 -16.80 12.85
N ALA A 39 14.59 -15.71 12.58
CA ALA A 39 14.99 -14.69 11.62
C ALA A 39 14.94 -13.32 12.27
N ARG A 40 15.93 -12.47 11.94
CA ARG A 40 15.97 -11.10 12.47
C ARG A 40 14.72 -10.41 11.98
N VAL A 41 13.82 -10.05 12.89
CA VAL A 41 12.57 -9.30 12.60
C VAL A 41 12.80 -8.15 11.61
N HIS A 42 13.98 -7.53 11.66
CA HIS A 42 14.45 -6.52 10.73
C HIS A 42 14.44 -6.91 9.25
N ASP A 43 14.71 -8.18 8.91
CA ASP A 43 14.72 -8.67 7.53
C ASP A 43 13.30 -8.72 6.94
N TYR A 44 12.32 -9.13 7.75
CA TYR A 44 10.91 -9.08 7.34
C TYR A 44 10.39 -7.64 7.24
N ILE A 45 10.77 -6.78 8.20
CA ILE A 45 10.42 -5.36 8.16
C ILE A 45 10.97 -4.70 6.88
N HIS A 46 12.18 -5.04 6.44
CA HIS A 46 12.75 -4.51 5.19
C HIS A 46 11.88 -4.82 3.97
N VAL A 47 11.40 -6.06 3.82
CA VAL A 47 10.54 -6.44 2.69
C VAL A 47 9.22 -5.66 2.72
N PHE A 48 8.62 -5.52 3.89
CA PHE A 48 7.39 -4.72 4.07
C PHE A 48 7.63 -3.24 3.78
N ALA A 49 8.76 -2.68 4.23
CA ALA A 49 9.13 -1.29 4.02
C ALA A 49 9.34 -0.99 2.53
N ILE A 50 10.06 -1.83 1.79
CA ILE A 50 10.26 -1.70 0.34
C ILE A 50 8.92 -1.73 -0.39
N ARG A 51 8.05 -2.70 -0.05
CA ARG A 51 6.71 -2.81 -0.65
C ARG A 51 5.87 -1.56 -0.38
N HIS A 52 5.84 -1.09 0.86
CA HIS A 52 5.10 0.13 1.23
C HIS A 52 5.64 1.37 0.55
N LEU A 53 6.96 1.51 0.48
CA LEU A 53 7.61 2.65 -0.16
C LEU A 53 7.30 2.69 -1.66
N ARG A 54 7.39 1.55 -2.35
CA ARG A 54 7.05 1.45 -3.78
C ARG A 54 5.58 1.82 -4.05
N GLU A 55 4.67 1.34 -3.21
CA GLU A 55 3.24 1.68 -3.34
C GLU A 55 2.98 3.16 -3.09
N ARG A 56 3.68 3.77 -2.11
CA ARG A 56 3.61 5.20 -1.85
C ARG A 56 4.14 6.01 -3.03
N MET A 57 5.24 5.59 -3.64
CA MET A 57 5.79 6.21 -4.85
C MET A 57 4.81 6.11 -6.02
N ARG A 58 4.20 4.93 -6.27
CA ARG A 58 3.21 4.77 -7.34
C ARG A 58 2.02 5.72 -7.17
N ARG A 59 1.49 5.83 -5.95
CA ARG A 59 0.39 6.76 -5.65
C ARG A 59 0.79 8.22 -5.84
N GLN A 60 2.03 8.57 -5.54
CA GLN A 60 2.55 9.91 -5.80
C GLN A 60 2.67 10.18 -7.31
N ASP A 61 3.20 9.22 -8.08
CA ASP A 61 3.29 9.33 -9.55
C ASP A 61 1.91 9.47 -10.22
N GLU A 62 0.91 8.73 -9.72
CA GLU A 62 -0.50 8.86 -10.15
C GLU A 62 -1.04 10.27 -9.87
N LEU A 63 -0.79 10.81 -8.67
CA LEU A 63 -1.21 12.16 -8.27
C LEU A 63 -0.53 13.26 -9.11
N GLU A 64 0.76 13.08 -9.41
CA GLU A 64 1.54 13.99 -10.25
C GLU A 64 1.05 13.97 -11.71
N ARG A 65 0.73 12.79 -12.25
CA ARG A 65 0.12 12.68 -13.59
C ARG A 65 -1.25 13.36 -13.67
N ASP A 66 -2.11 13.17 -12.68
CA ASP A 66 -3.43 13.83 -12.65
C ASP A 66 -3.30 15.36 -12.54
N THR A 67 -2.29 15.83 -11.80
CA THR A 67 -1.96 17.27 -11.70
C THR A 67 -1.50 17.84 -13.04
N HIS A 68 -0.61 17.12 -13.75
CA HIS A 68 -0.13 17.52 -15.08
C HIS A 68 -1.21 17.43 -16.18
N ALA A 69 -2.11 16.46 -16.10
CA ALA A 69 -3.26 16.34 -17.00
C ALA A 69 -4.29 17.47 -16.77
N SER A 70 -4.35 18.00 -15.55
CA SER A 70 -5.29 19.07 -15.16
C SER A 70 -4.77 20.49 -15.42
N THR A 71 -3.50 20.66 -15.78
CA THR A 71 -2.99 21.96 -16.28
C THR A 71 -3.33 22.14 -17.76
N PRO A 72 -4.30 23.01 -18.13
CA PRO A 72 -4.50 23.33 -19.54
C PRO A 72 -3.23 24.01 -20.04
N ARG A 73 -2.61 23.40 -21.05
CA ARG A 73 -1.48 23.93 -21.81
C ARG A 73 -1.89 25.30 -22.36
N ARG A 74 -1.53 26.38 -21.66
CA ARG A 74 -1.66 27.74 -22.16
C ARG A 74 -0.61 27.88 -23.27
N GLU A 75 -1.04 27.67 -24.51
CA GLU A 75 -0.25 27.95 -25.68
C GLU A 75 0.24 29.40 -25.59
N PRO A 76 1.56 29.67 -25.76
CA PRO A 76 2.02 31.04 -25.86
C PRO A 76 1.57 31.58 -27.21
N ASP A 77 0.62 32.51 -27.21
CA ASP A 77 0.26 33.33 -28.36
C ASP A 77 1.52 34.03 -28.91
N THR A 78 2.17 33.39 -29.89
CA THR A 78 3.25 34.01 -30.64
C THR A 78 2.66 35.01 -31.63
N GLY A 79 2.97 36.27 -31.37
CA GLY A 79 2.36 37.43 -31.99
C GLY A 79 2.37 37.44 -33.52
N THR A 80 1.26 37.94 -34.07
CA THR A 80 1.23 38.47 -35.43
C THR A 80 1.19 39.99 -35.34
N SER A 81 2.38 40.57 -35.19
CA SER A 81 2.63 41.98 -35.48
C SER A 81 3.01 42.07 -36.97
N ARG A 82 2.08 42.51 -37.81
CA ARG A 82 2.40 43.01 -39.16
C ARG A 82 1.33 43.99 -39.63
N ARG A 83 1.54 45.27 -39.32
CA ARG A 83 1.05 46.40 -40.11
C ARG A 83 2.18 46.84 -41.04
N LEU A 84 1.95 46.79 -42.34
CA LEU A 84 2.49 47.70 -43.36
C LEU A 84 1.47 47.71 -44.51
#